data_AF-A0A967LF95-F1
#
_entry.id   AF-A0A967LF95-F1
#
_cell.length_a   1.000
_cell.length_b   1.000
_cell.length_c   1.000
_cell.angle_alpha   90.00
_cell.angle_beta   90.00
_cell.angle_gamma   90.00
#
_symmetry.space_group_name_H-M   'P 1'
#
loop_
_entity.id
_entity.type
_entity.pdbx_description
1 polymer ?
#
loop_
_entity_poly.entity_id
_entity_poly.type
_entity_poly.pdbx_seq_one_letter_code
_entity_poly.pdbx_strand_id
1 'polypeptide(L)'
;MGYWHGYWGIENVGLTAEQRAVIVEELREMGPASDPSPARLNHWRTRLDGEAAIFEALWDEEKITIEAFKRRLAALFGISWVTIGHGVVMANWAGRDSAVVTFSRTGVDYMRVVFFGYAGAEDWSTWMESGDEARGYLAANVEEWEGEG
;
A
#
# COMPACT_ATOMS: atom_id res chain seq x y z
N MET A 1 3.92 7.11 19.56
CA MET A 1 4.09 7.23 18.10
C MET A 1 5.16 6.26 17.67
N GLY A 2 4.75 5.15 17.07
CA GLY A 2 5.62 4.09 16.54
C GLY A 2 6.01 4.36 15.09
N TYR A 3 7.09 3.75 14.64
CA TYR A 3 7.49 3.77 13.24
C TYR A 3 7.74 2.34 12.77
N TRP A 4 7.24 2.02 11.58
CA TRP A 4 7.41 0.72 10.95
C TRP A 4 8.20 0.84 9.66
N HIS A 5 9.34 0.15 9.55
CA HIS A 5 10.05 0.02 8.28
C HIS A 5 9.56 -1.24 7.58
N GLY A 6 8.87 -1.06 6.45
CA GLY A 6 8.30 -2.20 5.72
C GLY A 6 7.71 -1.81 4.38
N TYR A 7 7.03 -2.78 3.77
CA TYR A 7 6.50 -2.71 2.42
C TYR A 7 4.97 -2.62 2.46
N TRP A 8 4.41 -1.75 1.62
CA TRP A 8 2.99 -1.76 1.31
C TRP A 8 2.76 -1.49 -0.18
N GLY A 9 1.70 -2.06 -0.72
CA GLY A 9 1.35 -1.98 -2.13
C GLY A 9 0.03 -1.26 -2.36
N ILE A 10 -0.14 -0.71 -3.55
CA ILE A 10 -1.43 -0.28 -4.09
C ILE A 10 -1.72 -0.98 -5.41
N GLU A 11 -2.99 -1.28 -5.64
CA GLU A 11 -3.48 -1.80 -6.90
C GLU A 11 -4.72 -1.01 -7.30
N ASN A 12 -4.81 -0.68 -8.58
CA ASN A 12 -6.00 -0.08 -9.15
C ASN A 12 -7.06 -1.14 -9.41
N VAL A 13 -8.30 -0.79 -9.09
CA VAL A 13 -9.49 -1.58 -9.43
C VAL A 13 -10.42 -0.81 -10.36
N GLY A 14 -10.49 0.52 -10.21
CA GLY A 14 -11.45 1.36 -10.93
C GLY A 14 -11.18 2.86 -10.90
N LEU A 15 -9.98 3.29 -10.53
CA LEU A 15 -9.55 4.70 -10.62
C LEU A 15 -9.23 5.07 -12.07
N THR A 16 -9.45 6.35 -12.41
CA THR A 16 -8.91 6.92 -13.66
C THR A 16 -7.39 7.11 -13.57
N ALA A 17 -6.73 7.31 -14.71
CA ALA A 17 -5.30 7.57 -14.76
C ALA A 17 -4.88 8.78 -13.93
N GLU A 18 -5.66 9.86 -13.94
CA GLU A 18 -5.41 11.08 -13.17
C GLU A 18 -5.53 10.82 -11.67
N GLN A 19 -6.57 10.09 -11.24
CA GLN A 19 -6.76 9.74 -9.83
C GLN A 19 -5.62 8.86 -9.32
N ARG A 20 -5.19 7.89 -10.13
CA ARG A 20 -4.03 7.05 -9.85
C ARG A 20 -2.75 7.88 -9.67
N ALA A 21 -2.47 8.79 -10.61
CA ALA A 21 -1.28 9.63 -10.54
C ALA A 21 -1.26 10.47 -9.24
N VAL A 22 -2.39 11.06 -8.85
CA VAL A 22 -2.51 11.82 -7.60
C VAL A 22 -2.22 10.94 -6.38
N ILE A 23 -2.77 9.73 -6.32
CA ILE A 23 -2.52 8.81 -5.19
C ILE A 23 -1.06 8.37 -5.13
N VAL A 24 -0.44 8.05 -6.27
CA VAL A 24 0.96 7.63 -6.31
C VAL A 24 1.89 8.74 -5.80
N GLU A 25 1.68 9.99 -6.21
CA GLU A 25 2.48 11.11 -5.71
C GLU A 25 2.26 11.34 -4.20
N GLU A 26 1.01 11.28 -3.71
CA GLU A 26 0.74 11.36 -2.27
C GLU A 26 1.51 10.28 -1.48
N LEU A 27 1.53 9.05 -1.98
CA LEU A 27 2.22 7.93 -1.32
C LEU A 27 3.75 8.11 -1.34
N ARG A 28 4.30 8.74 -2.37
CA ARG A 28 5.73 9.11 -2.40
C ARG A 28 6.07 10.11 -1.31
N GLU A 29 5.18 11.06 -1.04
CA GLU A 29 5.34 12.08 0.00
C GLU A 29 5.07 11.57 1.43
N MET A 30 4.41 10.41 1.58
CA MET A 30 4.13 9.84 2.90
C MET A 30 5.37 9.29 3.62
N GLY A 31 6.42 8.90 2.89
CA GLY A 31 7.69 8.48 3.47
C GLY A 31 8.52 9.66 3.99
N PRO A 32 9.59 9.41 4.76
CA PRO A 32 10.41 10.48 5.29
C PRO A 32 11.16 11.20 4.15
N ALA A 33 11.14 12.54 4.18
CA ALA A 33 11.89 13.37 3.23
C ALA A 33 13.42 13.27 3.40
N SER A 34 13.89 12.84 4.57
CA SER A 34 15.30 12.64 4.89
C SER A 34 15.47 11.66 6.06
N ASP A 35 16.47 10.79 6.00
CA ASP A 35 16.89 9.90 7.08
C ASP A 35 18.40 9.62 6.93
N PRO A 36 19.19 9.53 8.03
CA PRO A 36 20.60 9.16 7.95
C PRO A 36 20.84 7.75 7.36
N SER A 37 19.84 6.87 7.37
CA SER A 37 19.83 5.56 6.74
C SER A 37 19.01 5.60 5.44
N PRO A 38 19.64 5.61 4.25
CA PRO A 38 18.92 5.72 2.97
C PRO A 38 17.85 4.64 2.74
N ALA A 39 18.01 3.45 3.33
CA ALA A 39 17.02 2.37 3.25
C ALA A 39 15.68 2.71 3.90
N ARG A 40 15.62 3.73 4.76
CA ARG A 40 14.38 4.19 5.42
C ARG A 40 13.63 5.27 4.65
N LEU A 41 14.26 5.83 3.61
CA LEU A 41 13.59 6.71 2.66
C LEU A 41 12.57 5.93 1.85
N ASN A 42 11.69 6.66 1.15
CA ASN A 42 10.71 6.03 0.30
C ASN A 42 11.35 5.49 -0.98
N HIS A 43 11.29 4.17 -1.16
CA HIS A 43 11.65 3.47 -2.38
C HIS A 43 10.38 2.89 -2.98
N TRP A 44 10.25 2.94 -4.31
CA TRP A 44 9.06 2.39 -4.95
C TRP A 44 9.36 1.72 -6.27
N ARG A 45 8.50 0.79 -6.62
CA ARG A 45 8.44 0.16 -7.94
C ARG A 45 7.00 0.24 -8.43
N THR A 46 6.81 0.78 -9.62
CA THR A 46 5.52 0.78 -10.32
C THR A 46 5.50 -0.37 -11.32
N ARG A 47 4.36 -1.06 -11.42
CA ARG A 47 4.11 -2.08 -12.44
C ARG A 47 4.16 -1.46 -13.85
N LEU A 48 4.51 -2.25 -14.86
CA LEU A 48 4.74 -1.73 -16.22
C LEU A 48 3.51 -1.07 -16.86
N ASP A 49 2.31 -1.54 -16.52
CA ASP A 49 1.04 -0.94 -16.95
C ASP A 49 0.62 0.30 -16.12
N GLY A 50 1.36 0.59 -15.04
CA GLY A 50 1.07 1.68 -14.12
C GLY A 50 -0.10 1.42 -13.17
N GLU A 51 -0.69 0.23 -13.17
CA GLU A 51 -1.92 -0.10 -12.42
C GLU A 51 -1.64 -0.59 -11.00
N ALA A 52 -0.37 -0.82 -10.65
CA ALA A 52 0.04 -1.15 -9.28
C ALA A 52 1.39 -0.53 -8.93
N ALA A 53 1.63 -0.33 -7.63
CA ALA A 53 2.93 0.11 -7.12
C ALA A 53 3.19 -0.50 -5.74
N ILE A 54 4.45 -0.84 -5.45
CA ILE A 54 4.92 -1.25 -4.13
C ILE A 54 5.89 -0.19 -3.62
N PHE A 55 5.75 0.16 -2.35
CA PHE A 55 6.57 1.14 -1.66
C PHE A 55 7.23 0.50 -0.43
N GLU A 56 8.48 0.88 -0.17
CA GLU A 56 9.24 0.58 1.03
C GLU A 56 9.65 1.90 1.67
N ALA A 57 9.34 2.10 2.95
CA ALA A 57 9.83 3.25 3.71
C ALA A 57 9.76 2.99 5.21
N LEU A 58 10.29 3.93 5.99
CA LEU A 58 9.94 4.07 7.41
C LEU A 58 8.62 4.83 7.54
N TRP A 59 7.54 4.11 7.78
CA TRP A 59 6.20 4.63 7.91
C TRP A 59 5.89 5.07 9.33
N ASP A 60 5.19 6.19 9.44
CA ASP A 60 4.50 6.59 10.65
C ASP A 60 3.23 5.74 10.81
N GLU A 61 3.23 4.86 11.81
CA GLU A 61 2.18 3.85 12.00
C GLU A 61 0.78 4.47 12.10
N GLU A 62 0.67 5.67 12.68
CA GLU A 62 -0.60 6.37 12.85
C GLU A 62 -1.15 6.88 11.50
N LYS A 63 -0.27 7.11 10.52
CA LYS A 63 -0.63 7.63 9.18
C LYS A 63 -0.97 6.55 8.17
N ILE A 64 -0.58 5.30 8.42
CA ILE A 64 -0.82 4.17 7.51
C ILE A 64 -1.96 3.26 7.97
N THR A 65 -2.66 3.61 9.06
CA THR A 65 -3.91 2.92 9.41
C THR A 65 -4.96 3.08 8.31
N ILE A 66 -5.88 2.12 8.21
CA ILE A 66 -7.00 2.18 7.27
C ILE A 66 -7.80 3.48 7.45
N GLU A 67 -8.07 3.89 8.69
CA GLU A 67 -8.82 5.12 8.95
C GLU A 67 -8.05 6.38 8.51
N ALA A 68 -6.75 6.46 8.84
CA ALA A 68 -5.91 7.58 8.42
C ALA A 68 -5.84 7.67 6.88
N PHE A 69 -5.72 6.52 6.21
CA PHE A 69 -5.68 6.48 4.76
C PHE A 69 -7.01 6.90 4.14
N LYS A 70 -8.17 6.51 4.70
CA LYS A 70 -9.47 7.05 4.27
C LYS A 70 -9.56 8.55 4.40
N ARG A 71 -9.10 9.12 5.52
CA ARG A 71 -9.10 10.57 5.75
C ARG A 71 -8.22 11.29 4.72
N ARG A 72 -7.09 10.69 4.35
CA ARG A 72 -6.19 11.20 3.30
C ARG A 72 -6.84 11.17 1.92
N LEU A 73 -7.39 10.02 1.50
CA LEU A 73 -8.14 9.90 0.24
C LEU A 73 -9.31 10.89 0.18
N ALA A 74 -10.03 11.04 1.28
CA ALA A 74 -11.14 11.99 1.38
C ALA A 74 -10.70 13.44 1.15
N ALA A 75 -9.56 13.83 1.75
CA ALA A 75 -8.98 15.15 1.55
C ALA A 75 -8.51 15.37 0.11
N LEU A 76 -7.81 14.39 -0.48
CA LEU A 76 -7.31 14.46 -1.86
C LEU A 76 -8.43 14.69 -2.88
N PHE A 77 -9.56 13.99 -2.72
CA PHE A 77 -10.64 14.02 -3.68
C PHE A 77 -11.80 14.94 -3.30
N GLY A 78 -11.68 15.69 -2.19
CA GLY A 78 -12.72 16.61 -1.73
C GLY A 78 -14.05 15.90 -1.38
N ILE A 79 -13.97 14.69 -0.83
CA ILE A 79 -15.14 13.88 -0.43
C ILE A 79 -15.17 13.65 1.08
N SER A 80 -16.28 13.12 1.58
CA SER A 80 -16.39 12.77 3.00
C SER A 80 -15.82 11.38 3.28
N TRP A 81 -14.92 11.27 4.26
CA TRP A 81 -14.24 10.00 4.60
C TRP A 81 -15.20 8.90 5.05
N VAL A 82 -16.35 9.26 5.65
CA VAL A 82 -17.38 8.28 6.06
C VAL A 82 -18.08 7.62 4.87
N THR A 83 -17.94 8.18 3.67
CA THR A 83 -18.50 7.60 2.44
C THR A 83 -17.57 6.58 1.80
N ILE A 84 -16.33 6.46 2.30
CA ILE A 84 -15.35 5.50 1.84
C ILE A 84 -15.51 4.20 2.64
N GLY A 85 -16.04 3.18 1.99
CA GLY A 85 -16.09 1.81 2.48
C GLY A 85 -14.72 1.16 2.47
N HIS A 86 -14.60 0.06 3.20
CA HIS A 86 -13.45 -0.84 3.08
C HIS A 86 -13.86 -2.28 3.39
N GLY A 87 -13.21 -3.23 2.72
CA GLY A 87 -13.19 -4.63 3.09
C GLY A 87 -11.74 -5.08 3.30
N VAL A 88 -11.52 -6.03 4.21
CA VAL A 88 -10.21 -6.61 4.47
C VAL A 88 -10.26 -8.10 4.17
N VAL A 89 -9.31 -8.56 3.37
CA VAL A 89 -9.05 -9.98 3.13
C VAL A 89 -7.61 -10.26 3.54
N MET A 90 -7.37 -11.43 4.10
CA MET A 90 -6.03 -11.88 4.48
C MET A 90 -5.44 -12.73 3.36
N ALA A 91 -4.19 -12.46 3.02
CA ALA A 91 -3.42 -13.24 2.06
C ALA A 91 -2.04 -13.57 2.65
N ASN A 92 -1.41 -14.63 2.17
CA ASN A 92 -0.11 -15.10 2.66
C ASN A 92 0.71 -15.57 1.46
N TRP A 93 1.90 -15.00 1.28
CA TRP A 93 2.74 -15.31 0.14
C TRP A 93 4.11 -15.89 0.51
N ALA A 94 4.57 -15.68 1.75
CA ALA A 94 5.89 -16.08 2.23
C ALA A 94 5.90 -16.52 3.71
N GLY A 95 4.74 -16.86 4.28
CA GLY A 95 4.62 -17.41 5.63
C GLY A 95 4.12 -16.43 6.69
N ARG A 96 3.72 -15.21 6.32
CA ARG A 96 3.07 -14.24 7.23
C ARG A 96 1.83 -13.63 6.59
N ASP A 97 0.79 -13.42 7.39
CA ASP A 97 -0.44 -12.87 6.84
C ASP A 97 -0.30 -11.36 6.54
N SER A 98 -0.82 -10.98 5.39
CA SER A 98 -0.85 -9.62 4.84
C SER A 98 -2.31 -9.19 4.65
N ALA A 99 -2.66 -8.01 5.17
CA ALA A 99 -3.98 -7.43 4.98
C ALA A 99 -4.09 -6.79 3.59
N VAL A 100 -5.00 -7.30 2.78
CA VAL A 100 -5.43 -6.70 1.50
C VAL A 100 -6.72 -5.93 1.75
N VAL A 101 -6.63 -4.61 1.70
CA VAL A 101 -7.72 -3.68 2.00
C VAL A 101 -8.27 -3.09 0.71
N THR A 102 -9.48 -3.49 0.34
CA THR A 102 -10.20 -2.91 -0.80
C THR A 102 -10.97 -1.69 -0.35
N PHE A 103 -10.71 -0.53 -0.95
CA PHE A 103 -11.44 0.71 -0.71
C PHE A 103 -12.53 0.91 -1.76
N SER A 104 -13.72 1.23 -1.28
CA SER A 104 -14.92 1.36 -2.10
C SER A 104 -15.69 2.63 -1.79
N ARG A 105 -16.51 3.08 -2.74
CA ARG A 105 -17.44 4.19 -2.54
C ARG A 105 -18.73 3.88 -3.27
N THR A 106 -19.86 4.10 -2.62
CA THR A 106 -21.20 3.86 -3.21
C THR A 106 -21.36 2.45 -3.82
N GLY A 107 -20.74 1.44 -3.22
CA GLY A 107 -20.79 0.04 -3.67
C GLY A 107 -19.85 -0.30 -4.85
N VAL A 108 -18.97 0.62 -5.25
CA VAL A 108 -17.97 0.41 -6.31
C VAL A 108 -16.58 0.38 -5.68
N ASP A 109 -15.79 -0.63 -6.02
CA ASP A 109 -14.38 -0.76 -5.61
C ASP A 109 -13.50 0.10 -6.53
N TYR A 110 -12.54 0.82 -5.93
CA TYR A 110 -11.65 1.72 -6.66
C TYR A 110 -10.18 1.32 -6.58
N MET A 111 -9.73 0.88 -5.41
CA MET A 111 -8.33 0.52 -5.19
C MET A 111 -8.19 -0.54 -4.11
N ARG A 112 -7.05 -1.24 -4.12
CA ARG A 112 -6.59 -2.07 -3.01
C ARG A 112 -5.30 -1.52 -2.44
N VAL A 113 -5.12 -1.71 -1.14
CA VAL A 113 -3.86 -1.52 -0.44
C VAL A 113 -3.46 -2.86 0.15
N VAL A 114 -2.19 -3.23 0.01
CA VAL A 114 -1.63 -4.45 0.61
C VAL A 114 -0.65 -4.04 1.69
N PHE A 115 -0.87 -4.44 2.94
CA PHE A 115 0.09 -4.27 4.02
C PHE A 115 0.89 -5.57 4.18
N PHE A 116 2.08 -5.63 3.57
CA PHE A 116 2.84 -6.88 3.50
C PHE A 116 3.36 -7.31 4.89
N GLY A 117 2.93 -8.49 5.32
CA GLY A 117 3.23 -9.08 6.63
C GLY A 117 2.47 -8.48 7.81
N TYR A 118 1.51 -7.56 7.58
CA TYR A 118 0.71 -6.96 8.63
C TYR A 118 -0.77 -7.27 8.49
N ALA A 119 -1.35 -7.82 9.57
CA ALA A 119 -2.69 -8.37 9.64
C ALA A 119 -3.74 -7.44 10.29
N GLY A 120 -3.37 -6.23 10.72
CA GLY A 120 -4.31 -5.29 11.35
C GLY A 120 -4.60 -5.52 12.85
N ALA A 121 -4.07 -6.58 13.46
CA ALA A 121 -4.36 -6.95 14.85
C ALA A 121 -3.14 -7.36 15.70
N GLU A 122 -1.95 -7.46 15.10
CA GLU A 122 -0.69 -7.83 15.77
C GLU A 122 0.32 -6.69 15.70
N ASP A 123 1.47 -6.81 16.35
CA ASP A 123 2.60 -5.91 16.13
C ASP A 123 2.97 -5.89 14.63
N TRP A 124 3.39 -4.72 14.14
CA TRP A 124 3.91 -4.59 12.78
C TRP A 124 5.01 -5.62 12.51
N SER A 125 5.01 -6.21 11.32
CA SER A 125 6.05 -7.15 10.90
C SER A 125 7.43 -6.50 10.94
N THR A 126 8.47 -7.31 11.09
CA THR A 126 9.81 -6.82 10.83
C THR A 126 9.97 -6.46 9.36
N TRP A 127 10.91 -5.56 9.05
CA TRP A 127 11.25 -5.21 7.67
C TRP A 127 11.51 -6.43 6.78
N MET A 128 12.19 -7.44 7.33
CA MET A 128 12.53 -8.67 6.61
C MET A 128 11.30 -9.50 6.27
N GLU A 129 10.41 -9.71 7.23
CA GLU A 129 9.16 -10.46 7.01
C GLU A 129 8.24 -9.73 6.02
N SER A 130 8.12 -8.40 6.14
CA SER A 130 7.37 -7.59 5.18
C SER A 130 7.98 -7.68 3.78
N GLY A 131 9.31 -7.68 3.68
CA GLY A 131 10.02 -7.82 2.41
C GLY A 131 9.88 -9.21 1.79
N ASP A 132 9.88 -10.26 2.60
CA ASP A 132 9.65 -11.63 2.13
C ASP A 132 8.22 -11.77 1.58
N GLU A 133 7.22 -11.23 2.27
CA GLU A 133 5.84 -11.19 1.78
C GLU A 133 5.71 -10.41 0.46
N ALA A 134 6.33 -9.22 0.36
CA ALA A 134 6.31 -8.43 -0.87
C ALA A 134 6.96 -9.16 -2.04
N ARG A 135 8.10 -9.85 -1.81
CA ARG A 135 8.76 -10.68 -2.82
C ARG A 135 7.93 -11.91 -3.20
N GLY A 136 7.28 -12.55 -2.23
CA GLY A 136 6.36 -13.66 -2.47
C GLY A 136 5.17 -13.24 -3.34
N TYR A 137 4.58 -12.08 -3.06
CA TYR A 137 3.54 -11.49 -3.88
C TYR A 137 4.03 -11.21 -5.31
N LEU A 138 5.21 -10.63 -5.47
CA LEU A 138 5.78 -10.38 -6.80
C LEU A 138 6.01 -11.69 -7.57
N ALA A 139 6.53 -12.73 -6.91
CA ALA A 139 6.74 -14.04 -7.54
C ALA A 139 5.41 -14.71 -7.96
N ALA A 140 4.36 -14.55 -7.15
CA ALA A 140 3.03 -15.07 -7.47
C ALA A 140 2.35 -14.33 -8.64
N ASN A 141 2.77 -13.09 -8.92
CA ASN A 141 2.19 -12.22 -9.97
C ASN A 141 3.22 -11.83 -11.04
N VAL A 142 4.23 -12.69 -11.28
CA VAL A 142 5.39 -12.35 -12.12
C VAL A 142 5.01 -11.90 -13.54
N GLU A 143 4.00 -12.53 -14.15
CA GLU A 143 3.54 -12.19 -15.50
C GLU A 143 3.05 -10.73 -15.58
N GLU A 144 2.38 -10.24 -14.54
CA GLU A 144 1.86 -8.87 -14.48
C GLU A 144 2.97 -7.85 -14.22
N TRP A 145 4.02 -8.24 -13.46
CA TRP A 145 5.04 -7.32 -12.96
C TRP A 145 6.30 -7.22 -13.84
N GLU A 146 6.69 -8.31 -14.50
CA GLU A 146 7.89 -8.36 -15.34
C GLU A 146 7.57 -8.38 -16.83
N GLY A 147 6.36 -8.83 -17.23
CA GLY A 147 6.02 -9.09 -18.64
C GLY A 147 6.85 -10.24 -19.24
N GLU A 148 6.36 -10.92 -20.27
CA GLU A 148 7.17 -11.88 -21.03
C GLU A 148 8.41 -11.17 -21.60
N GLY A 149 9.60 -11.56 -21.12
CA GLY A 149 10.87 -11.22 -21.76
C GLY A 149 11.13 -12.02 -23.03
#